data_AF-A0A3M1J9P7-F1
#
_entry.id   AF-A0A3M1J9P7-F1
#
_cell.length_a   1.000
_cell.length_b   1.000
_cell.length_c   1.000
_cell.angle_alpha   90.00
_cell.angle_beta   90.00
_cell.angle_gamma   90.00
#
_symmetry.space_group_name_H-M   'P 1'
#
loop_
_entity.id
_entity.type
_entity.pdbx_description
1 polymer ?
#
loop_
_entity_poly.entity_id
_entity_poly.type
_entity_poly.pdbx_seq_one_letter_code
_entity_poly.pdbx_strand_id
1 'polypeptide(L)'
;MSKKWQVILVLALAELLAMGLWFSASAVTPALTQAWHLSAGDAAWLTMSVQIGFVVGAFLSALFNVADVWRPRVVFALGALLGAAANAAIAAVDGGLAFALVMRFVTGFSLAAVYP
;
A
#
# COMPACT_ATOMS: atom_id res chain seq x y z
N MET A 1 15.76 20.79 -18.80
CA MET A 1 15.48 19.35 -19.07
C MET A 1 14.27 19.25 -20.00
N SER A 2 14.24 18.27 -20.91
CA SER A 2 13.06 18.03 -21.75
C SER A 2 11.84 17.65 -20.89
N LYS A 3 10.64 18.11 -21.27
CA LYS A 3 9.36 17.76 -20.59
C LYS A 3 9.20 16.25 -20.40
N LYS A 4 9.72 15.44 -21.33
CA LYS A 4 9.69 13.97 -21.27
C LYS A 4 10.43 13.43 -20.04
N TRP A 5 11.63 13.93 -19.77
CA TRP A 5 12.44 13.51 -18.62
C TRP A 5 11.84 13.95 -17.29
N GLN A 6 11.19 15.12 -17.26
CA GLN A 6 10.49 15.58 -16.06
C GLN A 6 9.33 14.66 -15.70
N VAL A 7 8.52 14.24 -16.68
CA VAL A 7 7.40 13.31 -16.45
C VAL A 7 7.90 11.95 -15.96
N ILE A 8 8.94 11.39 -16.58
CA ILE A 8 9.52 10.12 -16.16
C ILE A 8 10.04 10.20 -14.72
N LEU A 9 10.73 11.27 -14.36
CA LEU A 9 11.24 11.44 -12.99
C LEU A 9 10.12 11.52 -11.97
N VAL A 10 9.06 12.25 -12.27
CA VAL A 10 7.89 12.36 -11.37
C VAL A 10 7.22 11.00 -11.21
N LEU A 11 7.02 10.24 -12.30
CA LEU A 11 6.41 8.92 -12.23
C LEU A 11 7.30 7.92 -11.49
N ALA A 12 8.61 7.92 -11.75
CA ALA A 12 9.55 7.03 -11.07
C ALA A 12 9.59 7.31 -9.56
N LEU A 13 9.58 8.59 -9.17
CA LEU A 13 9.53 8.97 -7.76
C LEU A 13 8.19 8.57 -7.12
N ALA A 14 7.08 8.80 -7.82
CA ALA A 14 5.76 8.43 -7.32
C ALA A 14 5.64 6.91 -7.12
N GLU A 15 6.11 6.12 -8.08
CA GLU A 15 6.11 4.66 -8.00
C GLU A 15 7.04 4.16 -6.90
N LEU A 16 8.23 4.75 -6.75
CA LEU A 16 9.15 4.44 -5.66
C LEU A 16 8.50 4.66 -4.29
N LEU A 17 7.83 5.80 -4.10
CA LEU A 17 7.16 6.15 -2.85
C LEU A 17 5.97 5.21 -2.58
N ALA A 18 5.15 4.92 -3.59
CA ALA A 18 4.01 4.03 -3.45
C ALA A 18 4.46 2.59 -3.17
N MET A 19 5.45 2.06 -3.89
CA MET A 19 6.00 0.73 -3.64
C MET A 19 6.72 0.63 -2.30
N GLY A 20 7.25 1.74 -1.77
CA GLY A 20 7.76 1.80 -0.40
C GLY A 20 6.71 1.38 0.64
N LEU A 21 5.43 1.67 0.41
CA LEU A 21 4.33 1.27 1.31
C LEU A 21 4.17 -0.25 1.37
N TRP A 22 4.42 -0.95 0.26
CA TRP A 22 4.31 -2.41 0.19
C TRP A 22 5.24 -3.08 1.22
N PHE A 23 6.49 -2.63 1.28
CA PHE A 23 7.55 -3.23 2.08
C PHE A 23 7.71 -2.62 3.48
N SER A 24 7.11 -1.46 3.74
CA SER A 24 7.28 -0.68 4.97
C SER A 24 7.20 -1.49 6.27
N ALA A 25 6.08 -2.19 6.51
CA ALA A 25 5.88 -2.99 7.72
C ALA A 25 6.77 -4.22 7.77
N SER A 26 6.94 -4.91 6.63
CA SER A 26 7.79 -6.10 6.54
C SER A 26 9.27 -5.79 6.81
N ALA A 27 9.73 -4.59 6.43
CA ALA A 27 11.09 -4.12 6.69
C ALA A 27 11.37 -3.90 8.17
N VAL A 28 10.36 -3.52 8.95
CA VAL A 28 10.47 -3.28 10.40
C VAL A 28 9.89 -4.41 11.24
N THR A 29 9.47 -5.53 10.65
CA THR A 29 8.91 -6.68 11.37
C THR A 29 9.78 -7.13 12.54
N PRO A 30 11.13 -7.25 12.45
CA PRO A 30 11.93 -7.65 13.60
C PRO A 30 11.80 -6.71 14.80
N ALA A 31 11.70 -5.39 14.54
CA ALA A 31 11.49 -4.39 15.59
C ALA A 31 10.07 -4.45 16.16
N LEU A 32 9.06 -4.61 15.30
CA LEU A 32 7.65 -4.79 15.73
C LEU A 32 7.45 -6.06 16.53
N THR A 33 8.10 -7.16 16.16
CA THR A 33 8.04 -8.43 16.91
C THR A 33 8.55 -8.26 18.33
N GLN A 34 9.64 -7.51 18.52
CA GLN A 34 10.17 -7.22 19.86
C GLN A 34 9.25 -6.26 20.63
N ALA A 35 8.78 -5.19 19.99
CA ALA A 35 7.99 -4.15 20.65
C ALA A 35 6.57 -4.61 21.01
N TRP A 36 5.95 -5.45 20.17
CA TRP A 36 4.56 -5.89 20.32
C TRP A 36 4.44 -7.36 20.77
N HIS A 37 5.56 -8.01 21.09
CA HIS A 37 5.62 -9.43 21.50
C HIS A 37 4.90 -10.37 20.51
N LEU A 38 5.12 -10.16 19.21
CA LEU A 38 4.42 -10.89 18.16
C LEU A 38 4.86 -12.36 18.10
N SER A 39 3.91 -13.26 17.86
CA SER A 39 4.24 -14.62 17.44
C SER A 39 4.79 -14.64 16.01
N ALA A 40 5.39 -15.76 15.60
CA ALA A 40 5.80 -15.96 14.21
C ALA A 40 4.60 -15.85 13.23
N GLY A 41 3.42 -16.30 13.65
CA GLY A 41 2.19 -16.18 12.85
C GLY A 41 1.74 -14.74 12.68
N ASP A 42 1.77 -13.95 13.76
CA ASP A 42 1.39 -12.54 13.73
C ASP A 42 2.31 -11.72 12.82
N ALA A 43 3.62 -11.97 12.92
CA ALA A 43 4.64 -11.35 12.07
C ALA A 43 4.42 -11.69 10.58
N ALA A 44 4.01 -12.92 10.27
CA ALA A 44 3.68 -13.34 8.91
C ALA A 44 2.42 -12.61 8.39
N TRP A 45 1.41 -12.40 9.23
CA TRP A 45 0.18 -11.69 8.87
C TRP A 45 0.39 -10.23 8.49
N LEU A 46 1.40 -9.54 9.05
CA LEU A 46 1.77 -8.18 8.62
C LEU A 46 2.12 -8.11 7.12
N THR A 47 2.64 -9.21 6.57
CA THR A 47 2.99 -9.33 5.15
C THR A 47 1.84 -9.92 4.34
N MET A 48 1.15 -10.95 4.81
CA MET A 48 0.04 -11.55 4.06
C MET A 48 -1.13 -10.58 3.87
N SER A 49 -1.41 -9.72 4.86
CA SER A 49 -2.55 -8.78 4.80
C SER A 49 -2.44 -7.82 3.62
N VAL A 50 -1.24 -7.31 3.30
CA VAL A 50 -1.05 -6.43 2.13
C VAL A 50 -1.27 -7.17 0.82
N GLN A 51 -0.81 -8.43 0.74
CA GLN A 51 -0.95 -9.25 -0.47
C GLN A 51 -2.43 -9.55 -0.76
N ILE A 52 -3.18 -9.94 0.27
CA ILE A 52 -4.61 -10.20 0.15
C ILE A 52 -5.35 -8.93 -0.24
N GLY A 53 -5.03 -7.80 0.40
CA GLY A 53 -5.60 -6.50 0.04
C GLY A 53 -5.38 -6.17 -1.44
N PHE A 54 -4.15 -6.35 -1.94
CA PHE A 54 -3.83 -6.12 -3.34
C PHE A 54 -4.61 -7.03 -4.28
N VAL A 55 -4.72 -8.32 -3.99
CA VAL A 55 -5.50 -9.26 -4.81
C VAL A 55 -6.97 -8.83 -4.88
N VAL A 56 -7.56 -8.45 -3.74
CA VAL A 56 -8.94 -7.95 -3.70
C VAL A 56 -9.08 -6.65 -4.48
N GLY A 57 -8.15 -5.72 -4.33
CA GLY A 57 -8.13 -4.45 -5.06
C GLY A 57 -8.02 -4.64 -6.57
N ALA A 58 -7.09 -5.48 -7.02
CA ALA A 58 -6.88 -5.78 -8.44
C ALA A 58 -8.11 -6.49 -9.04
N PHE A 59 -8.67 -7.46 -8.30
CA PHE A 59 -9.89 -8.15 -8.72
C PHE A 59 -11.07 -7.18 -8.89
N LEU A 60 -11.32 -6.31 -7.91
CA LEU A 60 -12.40 -5.34 -8.01
C LEU A 60 -12.13 -4.27 -9.07
N SER A 61 -10.89 -3.83 -9.23
CA SER A 61 -10.47 -2.92 -10.30
C SER A 61 -10.80 -3.49 -11.68
N ALA A 62 -10.44 -4.76 -11.92
CA ALA A 62 -10.74 -5.46 -13.15
C ALA A 62 -12.25 -5.70 -13.34
N LEU A 63 -12.94 -6.13 -12.28
CA LEU A 63 -14.38 -6.40 -12.31
C LEU A 63 -15.20 -5.16 -12.69
N PHE A 64 -14.82 -4.00 -12.16
CA PHE A 64 -15.47 -2.71 -12.45
C PHE A 64 -14.83 -1.93 -13.59
N ASN A 65 -13.83 -2.52 -14.26
CA ASN A 65 -13.08 -1.93 -15.35
C ASN A 65 -12.58 -0.50 -15.07
N VAL A 66 -12.01 -0.30 -13.87
CA VAL A 66 -11.67 1.02 -13.34
C VAL A 66 -10.72 1.78 -14.26
N ALA A 67 -9.76 1.07 -14.88
CA ALA A 67 -8.77 1.66 -15.80
C ALA A 67 -9.41 2.28 -17.05
N ASP A 68 -10.53 1.73 -17.53
CA ASP A 68 -11.22 2.22 -18.72
C ASP A 68 -12.26 3.29 -18.40
N VAL A 69 -12.82 3.27 -17.19
CA VAL A 69 -13.86 4.22 -16.77
C VAL A 69 -13.28 5.52 -16.23
N TRP A 70 -12.14 5.45 -15.53
CA TRP A 70 -11.55 6.60 -14.83
C TRP A 70 -10.22 7.01 -15.43
N ARG A 71 -9.87 8.30 -15.28
CA ARG A 71 -8.57 8.80 -15.73
C ARG A 71 -7.45 8.15 -14.92
N PRO A 72 -6.46 7.46 -15.54
CA PRO A 72 -5.42 6.71 -14.81
C PRO A 72 -4.67 7.54 -13.77
N ARG A 73 -4.37 8.81 -14.09
CA ARG A 73 -3.69 9.74 -13.15
C ARG A 73 -4.48 9.98 -11.85
N VAL A 74 -5.80 9.93 -11.90
CA VAL A 74 -6.67 10.16 -10.73
C VAL A 74 -6.75 8.90 -9.89
N VAL A 75 -6.91 7.74 -10.54
CA VAL A 75 -6.91 6.42 -9.90
C VAL A 75 -5.58 6.22 -9.15
N PHE A 76 -4.47 6.46 -9.83
CA PHE A 76 -3.13 6.41 -9.25
C PHE A 76 -2.99 7.34 -8.04
N ALA A 77 -3.34 8.62 -8.19
CA ALA A 77 -3.16 9.60 -7.11
C ALA A 77 -4.00 9.28 -5.88
N LEU A 78 -5.27 8.87 -6.07
CA LEU A 78 -6.14 8.48 -4.95
C LEU A 78 -5.67 7.20 -4.29
N GLY A 79 -5.23 6.20 -5.06
CA GLY A 79 -4.64 4.97 -4.53
C GLY A 79 -3.39 5.23 -3.69
N ALA A 80 -2.46 6.03 -4.22
CA ALA A 80 -1.25 6.41 -3.51
C ALA A 80 -1.55 7.18 -2.21
N LEU A 81 -2.49 8.13 -2.24
CA LEU A 81 -2.89 8.89 -1.05
C LEU A 81 -3.59 8.02 0.00
N LEU A 82 -4.50 7.14 -0.40
CA LEU A 82 -5.19 6.23 0.51
C LEU A 82 -4.22 5.24 1.15
N GLY A 83 -3.31 4.67 0.34
CA GLY A 83 -2.27 3.78 0.85
C GLY A 83 -1.33 4.49 1.83
N ALA A 84 -0.91 5.72 1.52
CA ALA A 84 -0.08 6.52 2.41
C ALA A 84 -0.78 6.84 3.73
N ALA A 85 -2.07 7.21 3.68
CA ALA A 85 -2.87 7.49 4.88
C ALA A 85 -3.06 6.25 5.75
N ALA A 86 -3.41 5.10 5.15
CA ALA A 86 -3.56 3.84 5.87
C ALA A 86 -2.24 3.40 6.53
N ASN A 87 -1.12 3.53 5.81
CA ASN A 87 0.19 3.21 6.36
C ASN A 87 0.59 4.17 7.51
N ALA A 88 0.35 5.46 7.36
CA ALA A 88 0.62 6.45 8.41
C ALA A 88 -0.24 6.21 9.66
N ALA A 89 -1.49 5.75 9.49
CA ALA A 89 -2.39 5.44 10.60
C ALA A 89 -1.84 4.34 11.51
N ILE A 90 -1.09 3.36 10.98
CA ILE A 90 -0.43 2.31 11.78
C ILE A 90 0.52 2.92 12.82
N ALA A 91 1.22 4.00 12.45
CA ALA A 91 2.16 4.69 13.34
C ALA A 91 1.49 5.74 14.23
N ALA A 92 0.41 6.36 13.76
CA ALA A 92 -0.26 7.46 14.47
C ALA A 92 -1.31 7.02 15.48
N VAL A 93 -1.84 5.80 15.35
CA VAL A 93 -2.94 5.28 16.17
C VAL A 93 -2.48 4.03 16.91
N ASP A 94 -2.61 4.03 18.24
CA ASP A 94 -2.37 2.85 19.08
C ASP A 94 -3.56 1.88 19.01
N GLY A 95 -3.70 1.20 17.86
CA GLY A 95 -4.78 0.26 17.58
C GLY A 95 -4.39 -1.22 17.75
N GLY A 96 -3.14 -1.49 18.11
CA GLY A 96 -2.58 -2.85 18.22
C GLY A 96 -2.53 -3.62 16.90
N LEU A 97 -2.28 -4.94 16.99
CA LEU A 97 -2.04 -5.81 15.83
C LEU A 97 -3.25 -5.87 14.88
N ALA A 98 -4.47 -6.07 15.40
CA ALA A 98 -5.65 -6.22 14.55
C ALA A 98 -5.88 -4.98 13.67
N PHE A 99 -5.75 -3.78 14.24
CA PHE A 99 -5.81 -2.53 13.50
C PHE A 99 -4.70 -2.44 12.44
N ALA A 100 -3.46 -2.79 12.81
CA ALA A 100 -2.35 -2.80 11.87
C ALA A 100 -2.61 -3.76 10.69
N LEU A 101 -3.17 -4.95 10.92
CA LEU A 101 -3.52 -5.90 9.85
C LEU A 101 -4.58 -5.33 8.90
N VAL A 102 -5.63 -4.68 9.43
CA VAL A 102 -6.64 -4.02 8.60
C VAL A 102 -6.03 -2.87 7.80
N MET A 103 -5.19 -2.03 8.40
CA MET A 103 -4.50 -0.95 7.68
C MET A 103 -3.54 -1.49 6.62
N ARG A 104 -2.88 -2.63 6.87
CA ARG A 104 -2.05 -3.33 5.87
C ARG A 104 -2.90 -3.85 4.72
N PHE A 105 -4.07 -4.41 4.98
CA PHE A 105 -5.03 -4.78 3.94
C PHE A 105 -5.46 -3.57 3.11
N VAL A 106 -5.86 -2.47 3.75
CA VAL A 106 -6.25 -1.22 3.05
C VAL A 106 -5.09 -0.67 2.22
N THR A 107 -3.87 -0.73 2.74
CA THR A 107 -2.66 -0.34 2.00
C THR A 107 -2.53 -1.18 0.72
N GLY A 108 -2.62 -2.51 0.84
CA GLY A 108 -2.54 -3.42 -0.29
C GLY A 108 -3.63 -3.18 -1.33
N PHE A 109 -4.88 -3.03 -0.87
CA PHE A 109 -6.02 -2.70 -1.72
C PHE A 109 -5.78 -1.40 -2.51
N SER A 110 -5.24 -0.38 -1.86
CA SER A 110 -4.96 0.91 -2.47
C SER A 110 -3.82 0.84 -3.51
N LEU A 111 -2.82 -0.02 -3.29
CA LEU A 111 -1.71 -0.23 -4.22
C LEU A 111 -2.15 -0.89 -5.54
N ALA A 112 -3.30 -1.58 -5.57
CA ALA A 112 -3.87 -2.06 -6.82
C ALA A 112 -4.29 -0.94 -7.78
N ALA A 113 -4.51 0.28 -7.28
CA ALA A 113 -4.81 1.46 -8.10
C ALA A 113 -3.54 2.21 -8.56
N VAL A 114 -2.38 1.86 -8.01
CA VAL A 114 -1.07 2.42 -8.38
C VAL A 114 -0.41 1.58 -9.48
N TYR A 115 -0.71 0.28 -9.51
CA TYR A 115 -0.38 -0.61 -10.62
C TYR A 115 -1.36 -0.40 -11.79
N PRO A 116 -0.91 -0.45 -13.06
CA PRO A 116 -1.76 -0.26 -14.23
C PRO A 116 -2.84 -1.32 -14.40
#